data_AF-V4L6U8-F1
#
_entry.id   AF-V4L6U8-F1
#
_cell.length_a   1.000
_cell.length_b   1.000
_cell.length_c   1.000
_cell.angle_alpha   90.00
_cell.angle_beta   90.00
_cell.angle_gamma   90.00
#
_symmetry.space_group_name_H-M   'P 1'
#
loop_
_entity.id
_entity.type
_entity.pdbx_description
1 polymer ?
#
loop_
_entity_poly.entity_id
_entity_poly.type
_entity_poly.pdbx_seq_one_letter_code
_entity_poly.pdbx_strand_id
1 'polypeptide(L)'
;MILHCNVSYTSTFSLVSSSSLHRQDNPDESQATVIRRRHNAKSLSLFIRHNRDLKLNKNPNESPETFVPPRRDVDGEDRSKLLELSLVTRRTPQFPGSIYAQSASDVDVASSLPSLRNFLGSDGDDDGESEREMIAKALEIRRKVTKEIIKESLVRKGRFGITYATNVTDRVGDFVDHVMIEAAALKRLPEFSESRFNLRARKVIEDSNFVPLVRWLKHHEFSYNRIGKIICMSKGNLDSIRIMIEWLKTIHVKGEFIGVAFLRSGDNILQRSREELDEIVEYLESNGVRRDWMGYVVGRCPELLSFSMEEVKSRVDFFLKMGMNQHDFGTMVFDYPKILGFFSFQEMEKMISYLKEFGLSTEDVGRLLAFKPHLMGCSIEERWKPLVKYFYYLGISKEGMKRILFVKPILYCTDLEKTIAPKVRFFQDMGIPNEAIGNMIVKFPSLLTNSLYKKIRPVVIFLLSRAGVSQKNIGKVIALDPALLGCSIGTKLEPNMRYYVSLGIKIHQLGEMIADFPMLLRYNVDILRPKYRYLRRTMIRPLQDLIEFPRFFSYSLERRIIPRHAIMVENRVNFKLRYMLACTDEEFERRVREKVEGRERFEAGLDSEDSQPLDETISDVEIGFSDSSGEEVEEA
;
A
#
# COMPACT_ATOMS: atom_id res chain seq x y z
N MET A 1 -15.68 -6.78 -11.57
CA MET A 1 -15.43 -5.69 -12.53
C MET A 1 -14.10 -5.05 -12.17
N ILE A 2 -13.06 -5.40 -12.94
CA ILE A 2 -11.68 -4.94 -12.75
C ILE A 2 -11.45 -3.81 -13.76
N LEU A 3 -11.05 -2.63 -13.29
CA LEU A 3 -10.62 -1.52 -14.16
C LEU A 3 -9.12 -1.30 -13.98
N HIS A 4 -8.37 -1.79 -14.97
CA HIS A 4 -6.99 -1.42 -15.26
C HIS A 4 -6.90 0.05 -15.69
N CYS A 5 -5.99 0.81 -15.11
CA CYS A 5 -5.52 2.08 -15.67
C CYS A 5 -4.12 1.88 -16.25
N ASN A 6 -4.05 1.74 -17.57
CA ASN A 6 -2.84 1.89 -18.38
C ASN A 6 -2.59 3.39 -18.58
N VAL A 7 -1.37 3.84 -18.31
CA VAL A 7 -0.86 5.13 -18.81
C VAL A 7 0.31 4.83 -19.71
N SER A 8 0.07 4.97 -21.00
CA SER A 8 1.04 4.88 -22.09
C SER A 8 1.64 6.27 -22.33
N TYR A 9 2.97 6.37 -22.38
CA TYR A 9 3.65 7.49 -23.02
C TYR A 9 4.33 7.00 -24.29
N THR A 10 3.81 7.48 -25.42
CA THR A 10 4.38 7.36 -26.75
C THR A 10 5.38 8.49 -26.98
N SER A 11 6.52 8.18 -27.58
CA SER A 11 7.31 9.15 -28.34
C SER A 11 7.93 8.43 -29.53
N THR A 12 7.34 8.74 -30.67
CA THR A 12 7.73 8.41 -32.04
C THR A 12 8.83 9.35 -32.50
N PHE A 13 9.92 8.82 -33.05
CA PHE A 13 10.65 9.51 -34.12
C PHE A 13 11.12 8.48 -35.15
N SER A 14 10.54 8.59 -36.33
CA SER A 14 10.80 7.84 -37.55
C SER A 14 11.98 8.46 -38.30
N LEU A 15 12.95 7.64 -38.68
CA LEU A 15 13.99 7.96 -39.66
C LEU A 15 13.49 7.55 -41.06
N VAL A 16 13.52 8.52 -41.97
CA VAL A 16 13.16 8.40 -43.38
C VAL A 16 14.37 7.86 -44.15
N SER A 17 14.13 6.79 -44.92
CA SER A 17 15.04 6.25 -45.92
C SER A 17 14.93 7.02 -47.24
N SER A 18 16.06 7.17 -47.93
CA SER A 18 16.18 7.43 -49.37
C SER A 18 17.39 6.60 -49.86
N SER A 19 17.15 5.50 -50.58
CA SER A 19 17.22 5.37 -52.06
C SER A 19 18.66 5.54 -52.58
N SER A 20 19.27 4.74 -53.46
CA SER A 20 18.95 3.56 -54.27
C SER A 20 20.16 3.39 -55.23
N LEU A 21 20.29 2.24 -55.90
CA LEU A 21 21.18 1.96 -57.07
C LEU A 21 22.67 1.74 -56.72
N HIS A 22 23.48 0.93 -57.40
CA HIS A 22 23.30 -0.02 -58.51
C HIS A 22 24.50 -0.99 -58.46
N ARG A 23 24.31 -2.19 -59.02
CA ARG A 23 25.31 -3.24 -59.17
C ARG A 23 25.71 -3.28 -60.66
N GLN A 24 27.00 -3.17 -60.98
CA GLN A 24 27.54 -3.51 -62.30
C GLN A 24 29.01 -3.92 -62.16
N ASP A 25 29.34 -5.08 -62.72
CA ASP A 25 30.66 -5.66 -62.86
C ASP A 25 31.20 -5.46 -64.29
N ASN A 26 32.54 -5.52 -64.40
CA ASN A 26 33.43 -5.75 -65.57
C ASN A 26 33.83 -4.58 -66.50
N PRO A 27 34.93 -4.68 -67.29
CA PRO A 27 36.31 -5.11 -66.96
C PRO A 27 37.43 -4.28 -67.68
N ASP A 28 38.70 -4.61 -67.37
CA ASP A 28 39.92 -4.55 -68.22
C ASP A 28 40.76 -3.27 -68.55
N GLU A 29 42.07 -3.55 -68.71
CA GLU A 29 43.17 -2.85 -69.39
C GLU A 29 44.10 -1.79 -68.71
N SER A 30 45.23 -2.30 -68.22
CA SER A 30 46.63 -2.10 -68.70
C SER A 30 47.44 -0.76 -68.56
N GLN A 31 48.70 -0.97 -68.11
CA GLN A 31 49.97 -0.22 -68.31
C GLN A 31 50.42 0.95 -67.39
N ALA A 32 51.32 0.57 -66.47
CA ALA A 32 52.64 1.15 -66.12
C ALA A 32 52.89 2.69 -66.10
N THR A 33 53.33 3.21 -64.95
CA THR A 33 54.73 3.71 -64.72
C THR A 33 54.98 4.26 -63.29
N VAL A 34 55.97 3.65 -62.62
CA VAL A 34 57.01 4.18 -61.72
C VAL A 34 56.74 5.45 -60.88
N ILE A 35 56.77 5.33 -59.53
CA ILE A 35 57.50 6.26 -58.63
C ILE A 35 58.16 5.50 -57.46
N ARG A 36 59.41 5.90 -57.18
CA ARG A 36 60.46 5.27 -56.36
C ARG A 36 60.18 5.15 -54.85
N ARG A 37 60.67 4.03 -54.29
CA ARG A 37 61.07 3.86 -52.88
C ARG A 37 62.13 4.90 -52.47
N ARG A 38 61.97 5.47 -51.28
CA ARG A 38 63.09 5.99 -50.47
C ARG A 38 63.07 5.31 -49.11
N HIS A 39 64.14 4.54 -48.85
CA HIS A 39 64.59 4.15 -47.52
C HIS A 39 64.98 5.39 -46.71
N ASN A 40 64.66 5.39 -45.42
CA ASN A 40 65.47 6.02 -44.36
C ASN A 40 65.52 4.99 -43.22
N ALA A 41 66.61 4.23 -43.07
CA ALA A 41 67.84 4.66 -42.41
C ALA A 41 67.63 4.87 -40.90
N LYS A 42 67.49 3.77 -40.16
CA LYS A 42 67.70 3.70 -38.69
C LYS A 42 67.91 2.27 -38.17
N SER A 43 67.50 1.25 -38.93
CA SER A 43 67.59 -0.16 -38.48
C SER A 43 68.88 -0.90 -38.88
N LEU A 44 69.75 -0.29 -39.70
CA LEU A 44 71.00 -0.93 -40.15
C LEU A 44 72.26 -0.49 -39.36
N SER A 45 72.16 0.55 -38.52
CA SER A 45 73.28 1.04 -37.69
C SER A 45 73.44 0.30 -36.36
N LEU A 46 72.40 -0.39 -35.88
CA LEU A 46 72.48 -1.24 -34.67
C LEU A 46 72.99 -2.65 -34.97
N PHE A 47 72.73 -3.16 -36.18
CA PHE A 47 73.14 -4.52 -36.59
C PHE A 47 74.66 -4.62 -36.89
N ILE A 48 75.31 -3.50 -37.24
CA ILE A 48 76.75 -3.44 -37.54
C ILE A 48 77.60 -3.14 -36.29
N ARG A 49 76.98 -2.65 -35.19
CA ARG A 49 77.70 -2.35 -33.94
C ARG A 49 77.90 -3.57 -33.03
N HIS A 50 77.05 -4.59 -33.16
CA HIS A 50 77.10 -5.76 -32.27
C HIS A 50 78.00 -6.92 -32.77
N ASN A 51 78.50 -6.84 -34.01
CA ASN A 51 79.24 -7.93 -34.68
C ASN A 51 80.73 -7.64 -34.87
N ARG A 52 81.29 -6.62 -34.21
CA ARG A 52 82.71 -6.24 -34.39
C ARG A 52 83.65 -6.58 -33.24
N ASP A 53 83.14 -7.07 -32.12
CA ASP A 53 83.98 -7.54 -31.02
C ASP A 53 83.77 -9.05 -30.83
N LEU A 54 84.88 -9.81 -31.00
CA LEU A 54 85.14 -11.19 -30.55
C LEU A 54 85.13 -12.33 -31.60
N LYS A 55 86.15 -12.33 -32.48
CA LYS A 55 87.04 -13.48 -32.80
C LYS A 55 88.43 -12.86 -33.04
N LEU A 56 89.58 -13.25 -32.46
CA LEU A 56 90.17 -14.51 -32.00
C LEU A 56 91.36 -14.20 -31.07
N ASN A 57 91.57 -14.96 -29.97
CA ASN A 57 92.82 -15.71 -29.71
C ASN A 57 92.74 -16.55 -28.41
N LYS A 58 93.11 -17.83 -28.54
CA LYS A 58 93.44 -18.81 -27.49
C LYS A 58 94.72 -18.33 -26.77
N ASN A 59 95.05 -18.58 -25.49
CA ASN A 59 94.98 -19.77 -24.63
C ASN A 59 95.54 -19.37 -23.21
N PRO A 60 95.74 -20.26 -22.19
CA PRO A 60 94.80 -20.63 -21.14
C PRO A 60 95.34 -20.42 -19.70
N ASN A 61 94.61 -19.72 -18.84
CA ASN A 61 94.59 -19.90 -17.37
C ASN A 61 93.79 -18.75 -16.78
N GLU A 62 92.60 -19.06 -16.25
CA GLU A 62 91.95 -18.40 -15.12
C GLU A 62 90.47 -18.82 -15.13
N SER A 63 90.05 -19.44 -14.03
CA SER A 63 88.65 -19.74 -13.71
C SER A 63 87.89 -18.46 -13.41
N PRO A 64 86.66 -18.25 -13.94
CA PRO A 64 85.79 -17.21 -13.39
C PRO A 64 84.38 -17.70 -13.07
N GLU A 65 84.07 -17.55 -11.79
CA GLU A 65 82.89 -16.88 -11.23
C GLU A 65 81.50 -17.15 -11.85
N THR A 66 80.67 -17.74 -10.99
CA THR A 66 79.23 -17.90 -11.13
C THR A 66 78.55 -16.59 -11.51
N PHE A 67 78.03 -16.52 -12.73
CA PHE A 67 77.21 -15.41 -13.21
C PHE A 67 75.88 -15.38 -12.45
N VAL A 68 75.78 -14.51 -11.43
CA VAL A 68 74.50 -14.15 -10.82
C VAL A 68 73.81 -13.18 -11.78
N PRO A 69 72.60 -13.50 -12.31
CA PRO A 69 71.90 -12.55 -13.16
C PRO A 69 71.53 -11.32 -12.31
N PRO A 70 71.58 -10.10 -12.88
CA PRO A 70 71.21 -8.91 -12.13
C PRO A 70 69.74 -9.05 -11.70
N ARG A 71 69.50 -8.94 -10.38
CA ARG A 71 68.15 -8.78 -9.82
C ARG A 71 67.55 -7.57 -10.52
N ARG A 72 66.60 -7.80 -11.43
CA ARG A 72 65.68 -6.74 -11.82
C ARG A 72 64.84 -6.49 -10.59
N ASP A 73 64.97 -5.31 -9.99
CA ASP A 73 63.92 -4.76 -9.18
C ASP A 73 62.70 -4.64 -10.08
N VAL A 74 61.88 -5.69 -10.05
CA VAL A 74 60.60 -5.72 -10.72
C VAL A 74 59.74 -4.76 -9.93
N ASP A 75 59.48 -3.60 -10.54
CA ASP A 75 58.63 -2.54 -10.00
C ASP A 75 57.31 -3.15 -9.48
N GLY A 76 56.71 -2.57 -8.45
CA GLY A 76 55.50 -3.12 -7.80
C GLY A 76 54.36 -3.38 -8.80
N GLU A 77 54.35 -2.61 -9.88
CA GLU A 77 53.42 -2.76 -11.00
C GLU A 77 53.70 -4.01 -11.88
N ASP A 78 54.96 -4.36 -12.10
CA ASP A 78 55.35 -5.54 -12.89
C ASP A 78 55.20 -6.84 -12.09
N ARG A 79 55.40 -6.80 -10.76
CA ARG A 79 55.04 -7.91 -9.84
C ARG A 79 53.53 -8.16 -9.87
N SER A 80 52.74 -7.08 -9.91
CA SER A 80 51.27 -7.15 -10.01
C SER A 80 50.81 -7.75 -11.35
N LYS A 81 51.42 -7.34 -12.47
CA LYS A 81 51.14 -7.90 -13.81
C LYS A 81 51.51 -9.39 -13.89
N LEU A 82 52.63 -9.82 -13.31
CA LEU A 82 53.03 -11.23 -13.25
C LEU A 82 52.08 -12.08 -12.41
N LEU A 83 51.60 -11.54 -11.29
CA LEU A 83 50.61 -12.22 -10.43
C LEU A 83 49.27 -12.37 -11.16
N GLU A 84 48.83 -11.34 -11.89
CA GLU A 84 47.64 -11.39 -12.77
C GLU A 84 47.79 -12.45 -13.88
N LEU A 85 48.95 -12.51 -14.54
CA LEU A 85 49.25 -13.52 -15.58
C LEU A 85 49.31 -14.95 -15.04
N SER A 86 49.73 -15.15 -13.79
CA SER A 86 49.76 -16.48 -13.14
C SER A 86 48.37 -16.99 -12.71
N LEU A 87 47.44 -16.07 -12.45
CA LEU A 87 46.10 -16.38 -11.93
C LEU A 87 45.00 -16.35 -13.02
N VAL A 88 45.21 -15.61 -14.11
CA VAL A 88 44.27 -15.48 -15.24
C VAL A 88 44.78 -16.27 -16.45
N THR A 89 44.05 -17.31 -16.86
CA THR A 89 44.48 -18.22 -17.95
C THR A 89 43.91 -17.90 -19.34
N ARG A 90 43.15 -16.81 -19.52
CA ARG A 90 42.63 -16.44 -20.85
C ARG A 90 43.70 -15.65 -21.61
N ARG A 91 44.10 -16.18 -22.79
CA ARG A 91 44.90 -15.45 -23.78
C ARG A 91 44.15 -14.18 -24.18
N THR A 92 44.78 -13.02 -24.04
CA THR A 92 44.30 -11.76 -24.64
C THR A 92 44.24 -11.93 -26.17
N PRO A 93 43.15 -11.52 -26.87
CA PRO A 93 43.13 -11.52 -28.33
C PRO A 93 44.24 -10.62 -28.89
N GLN A 94 45.15 -11.17 -29.70
CA GLN A 94 46.29 -10.45 -30.25
C GLN A 94 46.09 -10.17 -31.74
N PHE A 95 46.44 -8.96 -32.19
CA PHE A 95 46.51 -8.62 -33.61
C PHE A 95 47.75 -9.27 -34.23
N PRO A 96 47.68 -9.77 -35.48
CA PRO A 96 48.85 -10.32 -36.16
C PRO A 96 49.97 -9.28 -36.26
N GLY A 97 51.10 -9.51 -35.58
CA GLY A 97 52.29 -8.64 -35.63
C GLY A 97 52.66 -7.89 -34.35
N SER A 98 51.96 -8.07 -33.22
CA SER A 98 52.38 -7.48 -31.94
C SER A 98 53.60 -8.19 -31.34
N ILE A 99 54.65 -7.45 -30.98
CA ILE A 99 55.85 -7.97 -30.31
C ILE A 99 55.73 -7.72 -28.80
N TYR A 100 55.31 -8.73 -28.02
CA TYR A 100 55.44 -8.75 -26.55
C TYR A 100 55.57 -10.19 -26.01
N ALA A 101 55.99 -10.29 -24.74
CA ALA A 101 56.72 -11.37 -24.03
C ALA A 101 56.21 -12.83 -24.08
N GLN A 102 55.20 -13.20 -24.86
CA GLN A 102 54.78 -14.59 -25.04
C GLN A 102 54.99 -15.01 -26.50
N SER A 103 55.96 -15.90 -26.73
CA SER A 103 56.22 -16.49 -28.04
C SER A 103 55.06 -17.41 -28.43
N ALA A 104 54.67 -17.38 -29.70
CA ALA A 104 53.60 -18.21 -30.27
C ALA A 104 53.93 -19.72 -30.31
N SER A 105 55.13 -20.14 -29.87
CA SER A 105 55.63 -21.51 -29.95
C SER A 105 55.49 -22.35 -28.67
N ASP A 106 55.00 -21.80 -27.54
CA ASP A 106 54.91 -22.55 -26.28
C ASP A 106 53.60 -23.36 -26.16
N VAL A 107 53.74 -24.66 -25.94
CA VAL A 107 52.63 -25.63 -25.86
C VAL A 107 51.89 -25.56 -24.50
N ASP A 108 52.52 -25.01 -23.46
CA ASP A 108 51.95 -24.91 -22.11
C ASP A 108 52.18 -23.52 -21.47
N VAL A 109 51.13 -22.93 -20.90
CA VAL A 109 51.16 -21.58 -20.27
C VAL A 109 51.87 -21.59 -18.90
N ALA A 110 52.08 -22.78 -18.31
CA ALA A 110 52.62 -22.95 -16.97
C ALA A 110 54.14 -23.20 -16.91
N SER A 111 54.81 -23.52 -18.03
CA SER A 111 56.26 -23.75 -18.05
C SER A 111 57.08 -22.46 -17.99
N SER A 112 56.47 -21.32 -18.28
CA SER A 112 57.16 -20.04 -18.48
C SER A 112 56.91 -19.01 -17.37
N LEU A 113 56.28 -19.40 -16.25
CA LEU A 113 56.03 -18.51 -15.10
C LEU A 113 56.60 -19.10 -13.80
N PRO A 114 57.30 -18.30 -12.97
CA PRO A 114 57.83 -18.78 -11.68
C PRO A 114 56.70 -19.22 -10.75
N SER A 115 56.94 -20.28 -9.97
CA SER A 115 55.97 -20.72 -8.94
C SER A 115 55.78 -19.60 -7.89
N LEU A 116 54.54 -19.44 -7.39
CA LEU A 116 54.18 -18.50 -6.31
C LEU A 116 55.11 -18.60 -5.07
N ARG A 117 55.74 -19.77 -4.87
CA ARG A 117 56.70 -20.01 -3.79
C ARG A 117 58.01 -19.21 -3.93
N ASN A 118 58.41 -18.86 -5.15
CA ASN A 118 59.61 -18.05 -5.41
C ASN A 118 59.33 -16.54 -5.33
N PHE A 119 58.07 -16.13 -5.20
CA PHE A 119 57.67 -14.73 -4.99
C PHE A 119 57.51 -14.39 -3.50
N LEU A 120 57.25 -15.39 -2.67
CA LEU A 120 57.03 -15.28 -1.21
C LEU A 120 58.28 -15.66 -0.40
N GLY A 121 59.43 -15.85 -1.05
CA GLY A 121 60.66 -16.33 -0.42
C GLY A 121 61.69 -15.23 -0.16
N SER A 122 61.70 -14.75 1.10
CA SER A 122 62.82 -14.26 1.92
C SER A 122 63.91 -13.39 1.29
N ASP A 123 63.93 -12.09 1.60
CA ASP A 123 64.88 -11.52 2.56
C ASP A 123 64.79 -9.98 2.59
N GLY A 124 64.56 -9.44 3.79
CA GLY A 124 64.82 -8.03 4.14
C GLY A 124 63.55 -7.19 4.35
N ASP A 125 63.26 -6.90 5.62
CA ASP A 125 62.55 -5.73 6.13
C ASP A 125 61.32 -5.23 5.34
N ASP A 126 60.45 -6.14 4.90
CA ASP A 126 59.18 -5.78 4.28
C ASP A 126 58.09 -5.81 5.36
N ASP A 127 57.58 -4.62 5.71
CA ASP A 127 56.48 -4.41 6.65
C ASP A 127 55.37 -5.42 6.34
N GLY A 128 54.84 -6.11 7.36
CA GLY A 128 53.74 -7.08 7.20
C GLY A 128 52.47 -6.52 6.53
N GLU A 129 52.45 -5.22 6.24
CA GLU A 129 51.48 -4.51 5.40
C GLU A 129 51.60 -4.91 3.90
N SER A 130 52.82 -5.09 3.36
CA SER A 130 53.09 -5.48 1.96
C SER A 130 52.65 -6.93 1.67
N GLU A 131 52.92 -7.87 2.57
CA GLU A 131 52.46 -9.26 2.44
C GLU A 131 50.92 -9.36 2.50
N ARG A 132 50.30 -8.62 3.42
CA ARG A 132 48.83 -8.52 3.51
C ARG A 132 48.23 -7.89 2.26
N GLU A 133 48.87 -6.87 1.70
CA GLU A 133 48.42 -6.22 0.46
C GLU A 133 48.53 -7.17 -0.75
N MET A 134 49.61 -7.95 -0.85
CA MET A 134 49.76 -8.99 -1.88
C MET A 134 48.72 -10.10 -1.74
N ILE A 135 48.43 -10.57 -0.52
CA ILE A 135 47.38 -11.57 -0.26
C ILE A 135 46.00 -11.01 -0.62
N ALA A 136 45.71 -9.75 -0.26
CA ALA A 136 44.46 -9.08 -0.59
C ALA A 136 44.28 -8.94 -2.11
N LYS A 137 45.32 -8.53 -2.85
CA LYS A 137 45.32 -8.46 -4.32
C LYS A 137 45.11 -9.84 -4.95
N ALA A 138 45.76 -10.88 -4.42
CA ALA A 138 45.58 -12.26 -4.89
C ALA A 138 44.16 -12.79 -4.67
N LEU A 139 43.54 -12.48 -3.52
CA LEU A 139 42.15 -12.82 -3.23
C LEU A 139 41.19 -12.08 -4.18
N GLU A 140 41.42 -10.80 -4.44
CA GLU A 140 40.59 -10.02 -5.36
C GLU A 140 40.65 -10.56 -6.79
N ILE A 141 41.83 -10.96 -7.26
CA ILE A 141 41.99 -11.62 -8.57
C ILE A 141 41.24 -12.95 -8.59
N ARG A 142 41.34 -13.77 -7.54
CA ARG A 142 40.57 -15.03 -7.45
C ARG A 142 39.07 -14.80 -7.39
N ARG A 143 38.61 -13.72 -6.76
CA ARG A 143 37.21 -13.32 -6.72
C ARG A 143 36.70 -12.95 -8.11
N LYS A 144 37.48 -12.18 -8.88
CA LYS A 144 37.19 -11.86 -10.29
C LYS A 144 37.15 -13.12 -11.17
N VAL A 145 38.12 -14.02 -11.02
CA VAL A 145 38.15 -15.30 -11.75
C VAL A 145 36.92 -16.15 -11.40
N THR A 146 36.56 -16.24 -10.13
CA THR A 146 35.39 -17.01 -9.67
C THR A 146 34.08 -16.40 -10.20
N LYS A 147 33.94 -15.07 -10.21
CA LYS A 147 32.82 -14.38 -10.86
C LYS A 147 32.70 -14.75 -12.34
N GLU A 148 33.79 -14.73 -13.08
CA GLU A 148 33.79 -15.12 -14.49
C GLU A 148 33.43 -16.61 -14.69
N ILE A 149 33.85 -17.51 -13.80
CA ILE A 149 33.44 -18.93 -13.83
C ILE A 149 31.92 -19.07 -13.58
N ILE A 150 31.36 -18.35 -12.62
CA ILE A 150 29.91 -18.35 -12.34
C ILE A 150 29.13 -17.80 -13.54
N LYS A 151 29.57 -16.67 -14.11
CA LYS A 151 28.97 -16.05 -15.29
C LYS A 151 29.02 -16.98 -16.50
N GLU A 152 30.17 -17.62 -16.74
CA GLU A 152 30.34 -18.62 -17.80
C GLU A 152 29.39 -19.81 -17.59
N SER A 153 29.22 -20.27 -16.35
CA SER A 153 28.30 -21.35 -16.00
C SER A 153 26.84 -20.97 -16.26
N LEU A 154 26.43 -19.75 -15.92
CA LEU A 154 25.10 -19.21 -16.21
C LEU A 154 24.85 -19.07 -17.72
N VAL A 155 25.83 -18.61 -18.51
CA VAL A 155 25.68 -18.48 -19.97
C VAL A 155 25.64 -19.85 -20.65
N ARG A 156 26.60 -20.74 -20.35
CA ARG A 156 26.73 -22.03 -21.05
C ARG A 156 25.72 -23.06 -20.59
N LYS A 157 25.58 -23.27 -19.27
CA LYS A 157 24.68 -24.29 -18.70
C LYS A 157 23.29 -23.73 -18.41
N GLY A 158 23.19 -22.44 -18.10
CA GLY A 158 21.92 -21.77 -17.81
C GLY A 158 21.18 -21.25 -19.04
N ARG A 159 21.88 -21.11 -20.19
CA ARG A 159 21.38 -20.47 -21.42
C ARG A 159 20.84 -19.06 -21.19
N PHE A 160 21.43 -18.32 -20.25
CA PHE A 160 21.07 -16.92 -20.00
C PHE A 160 21.82 -15.96 -20.93
N GLY A 161 21.18 -14.85 -21.28
CA GLY A 161 21.86 -13.74 -21.97
C GLY A 161 22.98 -13.16 -21.11
N ILE A 162 24.05 -12.69 -21.76
CA ILE A 162 25.30 -12.23 -21.11
C ILE A 162 25.00 -11.13 -20.08
N THR A 163 24.13 -10.18 -20.40
CA THR A 163 23.74 -9.09 -19.50
C THR A 163 23.04 -9.60 -18.24
N TYR A 164 22.12 -10.57 -18.39
CA TYR A 164 21.41 -11.15 -17.25
C TYR A 164 22.37 -11.94 -16.35
N ALA A 165 23.25 -12.76 -16.95
CA ALA A 165 24.26 -13.51 -16.21
C ALA A 165 25.18 -12.57 -15.43
N THR A 166 25.64 -11.48 -16.05
CA THR A 166 26.48 -10.45 -15.41
C THR A 166 25.75 -9.83 -14.22
N ASN A 167 24.51 -9.38 -14.41
CA ASN A 167 23.72 -8.75 -13.35
C ASN A 167 23.44 -9.69 -12.16
N VAL A 168 23.25 -10.99 -12.39
CA VAL A 168 23.09 -11.97 -11.29
C VAL A 168 24.41 -12.18 -10.58
N THR A 169 25.51 -12.40 -11.33
CA THR A 169 26.86 -12.61 -10.78
C THR A 169 27.31 -11.43 -9.91
N ASP A 170 27.02 -10.20 -10.30
CA ASP A 170 27.40 -9.00 -9.54
C ASP A 170 26.65 -8.87 -8.20
N ARG A 171 25.54 -9.60 -8.04
CA ARG A 171 24.68 -9.55 -6.85
C ARG A 171 24.86 -10.73 -5.90
N VAL A 172 25.71 -11.70 -6.23
CA VAL A 172 25.96 -12.92 -5.43
C VAL A 172 27.37 -12.94 -4.83
N GLY A 173 27.86 -11.79 -4.35
CA GLY A 173 29.23 -11.64 -3.82
C GLY A 173 29.56 -12.63 -2.70
N ASP A 174 28.69 -12.78 -1.72
CA ASP A 174 28.94 -13.69 -0.58
C ASP A 174 28.97 -15.16 -1.03
N PHE A 175 28.19 -15.51 -2.06
CA PHE A 175 28.24 -16.83 -2.66
C PHE A 175 29.51 -17.05 -3.48
N VAL A 176 30.05 -16.02 -4.13
CA VAL A 176 31.38 -16.09 -4.77
C VAL A 176 32.44 -16.45 -3.73
N ASP A 177 32.39 -15.81 -2.55
CA ASP A 177 33.33 -16.08 -1.47
C ASP A 177 33.16 -17.50 -0.92
N HIS A 178 31.91 -17.95 -0.74
CA HIS A 178 31.63 -19.33 -0.37
C HIS A 178 32.24 -20.33 -1.37
N VAL A 179 32.07 -20.10 -2.68
CA VAL A 179 32.67 -20.94 -3.73
C VAL A 179 34.20 -20.91 -3.65
N MET A 180 34.81 -19.75 -3.38
CA MET A 180 36.27 -19.65 -3.21
C MET A 180 36.78 -20.45 -2.01
N ILE A 181 36.07 -20.39 -0.89
CA ILE A 181 36.41 -21.11 0.35
C ILE A 181 36.31 -22.62 0.13
N GLU A 182 35.18 -23.09 -0.40
CA GLU A 182 34.96 -24.51 -0.67
C GLU A 182 35.92 -25.05 -1.74
N ALA A 183 36.17 -24.28 -2.80
CA ALA A 183 37.15 -24.65 -3.81
C ALA A 183 38.59 -24.70 -3.26
N ALA A 184 38.92 -23.91 -2.24
CA ALA A 184 40.19 -24.01 -1.54
C ALA A 184 40.24 -25.26 -0.64
N ALA A 185 39.14 -25.54 0.09
CA ALA A 185 39.01 -26.70 0.97
C ALA A 185 39.14 -28.03 0.20
N LEU A 186 38.55 -28.13 -1.00
CA LEU A 186 38.63 -29.31 -1.86
C LEU A 186 40.08 -29.74 -2.17
N LYS A 187 41.06 -28.83 -2.15
CA LYS A 187 42.48 -29.18 -2.38
C LYS A 187 43.04 -30.16 -1.35
N ARG A 188 42.43 -30.26 -0.16
CA ARG A 188 42.84 -31.18 0.91
C ARG A 188 42.44 -32.63 0.62
N LEU A 189 41.53 -32.86 -0.33
CA LEU A 189 41.08 -34.20 -0.71
C LEU A 189 42.07 -34.84 -1.70
N PRO A 190 42.35 -36.16 -1.59
CA PRO A 190 43.29 -36.86 -2.47
C PRO A 190 42.92 -36.74 -3.96
N GLU A 191 41.63 -36.70 -4.28
CA GLU A 191 41.09 -36.61 -5.64
C GLU A 191 41.38 -35.25 -6.32
N PHE A 192 41.61 -34.20 -5.52
CA PHE A 192 41.71 -32.82 -5.99
C PHE A 192 43.06 -32.16 -5.64
N SER A 193 44.00 -32.89 -5.05
CA SER A 193 45.32 -32.39 -4.61
C SER A 193 46.10 -31.70 -5.74
N GLU A 194 46.13 -32.34 -6.91
CA GLU A 194 46.81 -31.87 -8.14
C GLU A 194 45.89 -31.09 -9.11
N SER A 195 44.63 -30.87 -8.73
CA SER A 195 43.67 -30.18 -9.60
C SER A 195 43.93 -28.67 -9.68
N ARG A 196 43.48 -28.03 -10.77
CA ARG A 196 43.48 -26.55 -10.90
C ARG A 196 42.32 -25.93 -10.10
N PHE A 197 42.50 -24.72 -9.57
CA PHE A 197 41.44 -24.00 -8.84
C PHE A 197 40.14 -23.86 -9.65
N ASN A 198 40.23 -23.53 -10.95
CA ASN A 198 39.07 -23.38 -11.82
C ASN A 198 38.24 -24.67 -11.95
N LEU A 199 38.90 -25.84 -11.89
CA LEU A 199 38.21 -27.13 -11.91
C LEU A 199 37.41 -27.34 -10.62
N ARG A 200 38.04 -27.07 -9.47
CA ARG A 200 37.39 -27.17 -8.14
C ARG A 200 36.24 -26.18 -8.00
N ALA A 201 36.43 -24.93 -8.43
CA ALA A 201 35.38 -23.91 -8.41
C ALA A 201 34.16 -24.30 -9.28
N ARG A 202 34.38 -24.85 -10.48
CA ARG A 202 33.28 -25.38 -11.31
C ARG A 202 32.55 -26.54 -10.61
N LYS A 203 33.30 -27.46 -9.99
CA LYS A 203 32.73 -28.59 -9.25
C LYS A 203 31.83 -28.12 -8.10
N VAL A 204 32.27 -27.15 -7.30
CA VAL A 204 31.46 -26.54 -6.23
C VAL A 204 30.18 -25.88 -6.76
N ILE A 205 30.27 -25.14 -7.88
CA ILE A 205 29.09 -24.49 -8.51
C ILE A 205 28.10 -25.53 -9.04
N GLU A 206 28.59 -26.66 -9.55
CA GLU A 206 27.76 -27.77 -10.02
C GLU A 206 27.07 -28.50 -8.87
N ASP A 207 27.85 -28.87 -7.84
CA ASP A 207 27.35 -29.63 -6.70
C ASP A 207 26.35 -28.82 -5.85
N SER A 208 26.50 -27.49 -5.81
CA SER A 208 25.55 -26.60 -5.15
C SER A 208 24.22 -26.40 -5.92
N ASN A 209 24.06 -26.96 -7.13
CA ASN A 209 22.87 -26.77 -7.97
C ASN A 209 22.53 -25.29 -8.27
N PHE A 210 23.54 -24.41 -8.27
CA PHE A 210 23.35 -22.96 -8.44
C PHE A 210 22.64 -22.59 -9.75
N VAL A 211 23.09 -23.12 -10.89
CA VAL A 211 22.53 -22.78 -12.21
C VAL A 211 21.06 -23.25 -12.35
N PRO A 212 20.70 -24.50 -11.99
CA PRO A 212 19.31 -24.91 -11.89
C PRO A 212 18.46 -24.02 -10.97
N LEU A 213 18.97 -23.62 -9.81
CA LEU A 213 18.26 -22.76 -8.88
C LEU A 213 17.97 -21.37 -9.47
N VAL A 214 18.98 -20.70 -10.03
CA VAL A 214 18.80 -19.37 -10.67
C VAL A 214 17.77 -19.43 -11.78
N ARG A 215 17.78 -20.52 -12.59
CA ARG A 215 16.77 -20.75 -13.63
C ARG A 215 15.39 -20.91 -13.06
N TRP A 216 15.27 -21.73 -12.03
CA TRP A 216 14.00 -21.98 -11.36
C TRP A 216 13.45 -20.70 -10.71
N LEU A 217 14.27 -19.90 -10.01
CA LEU A 217 13.85 -18.62 -9.44
C LEU A 217 13.44 -17.61 -10.52
N LYS A 218 14.13 -17.57 -11.66
CA LYS A 218 13.74 -16.74 -12.80
C LYS A 218 12.37 -17.14 -13.36
N HIS A 219 12.07 -18.45 -13.44
CA HIS A 219 10.75 -18.93 -13.87
C HIS A 219 9.63 -18.57 -12.90
N HIS A 220 9.94 -18.35 -11.61
CA HIS A 220 9.00 -17.81 -10.60
C HIS A 220 8.97 -16.28 -10.56
N GLU A 221 9.37 -15.61 -11.65
CA GLU A 221 9.29 -14.15 -11.82
C GLU A 221 10.14 -13.32 -10.84
N PHE A 222 11.15 -13.93 -10.22
CA PHE A 222 12.08 -13.18 -9.37
C PHE A 222 13.01 -12.31 -10.21
N SER A 223 13.15 -11.04 -9.82
CA SER A 223 14.15 -10.15 -10.41
C SER A 223 15.57 -10.59 -10.01
N TYR A 224 16.56 -10.32 -10.86
CA TYR A 224 17.97 -10.66 -10.58
C TYR A 224 18.46 -10.05 -9.25
N ASN A 225 17.92 -8.89 -8.84
CA ASN A 225 18.20 -8.28 -7.54
C ASN A 225 17.67 -9.12 -6.37
N ARG A 226 16.45 -9.65 -6.48
CA ARG A 226 15.87 -10.53 -5.44
C ARG A 226 16.59 -11.88 -5.40
N ILE A 227 16.91 -12.44 -6.57
CA ILE A 227 17.67 -13.69 -6.70
C ILE A 227 19.02 -13.58 -5.99
N GLY A 228 19.78 -12.51 -6.25
CA GLY A 228 21.08 -12.30 -5.63
C GLY A 228 21.01 -12.27 -4.11
N LYS A 229 20.05 -11.49 -3.56
CA LYS A 229 19.82 -11.40 -2.11
C LYS A 229 19.45 -12.75 -1.49
N ILE A 230 18.52 -13.48 -2.10
CA ILE A 230 18.07 -14.79 -1.59
C ILE A 230 19.24 -15.79 -1.54
N ILE A 231 20.10 -15.78 -2.56
CA ILE A 231 21.28 -16.64 -2.62
C ILE A 231 22.31 -16.26 -1.54
N CYS A 232 22.53 -14.96 -1.32
CA CYS A 232 23.42 -14.51 -0.25
C CYS A 232 22.90 -14.91 1.15
N MET A 233 21.58 -14.86 1.37
CA MET A 233 20.96 -15.25 2.65
C MET A 233 21.19 -16.72 3.02
N SER A 234 21.42 -17.60 2.04
CA SER A 234 21.52 -19.04 2.30
C SER A 234 22.88 -19.49 2.83
N LYS A 235 23.88 -18.58 2.89
CA LYS A 235 25.24 -18.86 3.35
C LYS A 235 25.86 -20.12 2.71
N GLY A 236 25.48 -20.43 1.47
CA GLY A 236 25.97 -21.59 0.71
C GLY A 236 25.00 -22.77 0.61
N ASN A 237 23.98 -22.88 1.48
CA ASN A 237 22.99 -23.96 1.39
C ASN A 237 21.83 -23.59 0.45
N LEU A 238 22.01 -23.83 -0.84
CA LEU A 238 21.04 -23.47 -1.86
C LEU A 238 19.75 -24.31 -1.84
N ASP A 239 19.78 -25.51 -1.26
CA ASP A 239 18.60 -26.39 -1.18
C ASP A 239 17.55 -25.88 -0.18
N SER A 240 17.99 -25.23 0.91
CA SER A 240 17.09 -24.58 1.88
C SER A 240 16.18 -23.55 1.21
N ILE A 241 16.67 -22.85 0.17
CA ILE A 241 15.86 -21.88 -0.59
C ILE A 241 14.68 -22.58 -1.28
N ARG A 242 14.93 -23.73 -1.92
CA ARG A 242 13.88 -24.49 -2.61
C ARG A 242 12.86 -25.04 -1.62
N ILE A 243 13.33 -25.64 -0.52
CA ILE A 243 12.49 -26.21 0.53
C ILE A 243 11.55 -25.14 1.09
N MET A 244 12.10 -23.96 1.40
CA MET A 244 11.35 -22.84 1.95
C MET A 244 10.31 -22.29 0.96
N ILE A 245 10.67 -22.12 -0.32
CA ILE A 245 9.71 -21.62 -1.32
C ILE A 245 8.62 -22.64 -1.62
N GLU A 246 8.94 -23.94 -1.69
CA GLU A 246 7.90 -24.97 -1.83
C GLU A 246 6.96 -24.98 -0.62
N TRP A 247 7.48 -24.79 0.59
CA TRP A 247 6.63 -24.60 1.77
C TRP A 247 5.77 -23.33 1.68
N LEU A 248 6.31 -22.19 1.23
CA LEU A 248 5.51 -20.97 1.04
C LEU A 248 4.34 -21.20 0.07
N LYS A 249 4.49 -22.10 -0.90
CA LYS A 249 3.40 -22.49 -1.80
C LYS A 249 2.35 -23.36 -1.12
N THR A 250 2.73 -24.24 -0.19
CA THR A 250 1.75 -25.08 0.55
C THR A 250 0.81 -24.23 1.39
N ILE A 251 1.29 -23.09 1.89
CA ILE A 251 0.47 -22.10 2.62
C ILE A 251 -0.18 -21.05 1.69
N HIS A 252 -0.20 -21.29 0.38
CA HIS A 252 -0.83 -20.44 -0.66
C HIS A 252 -0.18 -19.07 -0.92
N VAL A 253 1.09 -18.84 -0.56
CA VAL A 253 1.81 -17.64 -1.01
C VAL A 253 2.14 -17.80 -2.51
N LYS A 254 1.76 -16.80 -3.32
CA LYS A 254 1.87 -16.87 -4.80
C LYS A 254 2.64 -15.71 -5.39
N GLY A 255 3.29 -15.96 -6.53
CA GLY A 255 3.93 -14.96 -7.37
C GLY A 255 4.98 -14.13 -6.65
N GLU A 256 4.95 -12.81 -6.85
CA GLU A 256 5.93 -11.89 -6.29
C GLU A 256 5.99 -11.87 -4.75
N PHE A 257 4.89 -12.26 -4.08
CA PHE A 257 4.81 -12.28 -2.62
C PHE A 257 5.69 -13.35 -2.00
N ILE A 258 6.07 -14.40 -2.74
CA ILE A 258 7.04 -15.39 -2.27
C ILE A 258 8.38 -14.68 -2.00
N GLY A 259 8.83 -13.83 -2.91
CA GLY A 259 10.06 -13.08 -2.71
C GLY A 259 9.96 -11.99 -1.67
N VAL A 260 8.80 -11.38 -1.51
CA VAL A 260 8.56 -10.42 -0.42
C VAL A 260 8.61 -11.14 0.93
N ALA A 261 7.91 -12.27 1.06
CA ALA A 261 7.92 -13.09 2.26
C ALA A 261 9.34 -13.49 2.61
N PHE A 262 10.04 -14.12 1.67
CA PHE A 262 11.40 -14.60 1.88
C PHE A 262 12.38 -13.50 2.32
N LEU A 263 12.32 -12.31 1.71
CA LEU A 263 13.26 -11.22 2.00
C LEU A 263 12.91 -10.43 3.27
N ARG A 264 11.69 -10.55 3.79
CA ARG A 264 11.21 -9.75 4.93
C ARG A 264 10.88 -10.59 6.17
N SER A 265 10.89 -11.92 6.07
CA SER A 265 10.71 -12.85 7.20
C SER A 265 11.93 -12.95 8.14
N GLY A 266 12.92 -12.06 7.99
CA GLY A 266 14.13 -12.03 8.82
C GLY A 266 15.27 -12.92 8.31
N ASP A 267 16.49 -12.65 8.78
CA ASP A 267 17.72 -13.27 8.28
C ASP A 267 17.84 -14.77 8.61
N ASN A 268 17.05 -15.25 9.57
CA ASN A 268 17.10 -16.62 10.08
C ASN A 268 16.01 -17.53 9.48
N ILE A 269 15.18 -17.06 8.54
CA ILE A 269 14.06 -17.84 8.00
C ILE A 269 14.53 -19.18 7.39
N LEU A 270 15.73 -19.20 6.79
CA LEU A 270 16.31 -20.41 6.20
C LEU A 270 16.86 -21.43 7.21
N GLN A 271 16.99 -21.04 8.48
CA GLN A 271 17.48 -21.90 9.56
C GLN A 271 16.32 -22.53 10.36
N ARG A 272 15.09 -22.05 10.15
CA ARG A 272 13.92 -22.56 10.86
C ARG A 272 13.50 -23.92 10.32
N SER A 273 13.05 -24.80 11.21
CA SER A 273 12.51 -26.08 10.81
C SER A 273 11.15 -25.90 10.14
N ARG A 274 10.76 -26.84 9.29
CA ARG A 274 9.45 -26.79 8.64
C ARG A 274 8.35 -26.97 9.68
N GLU A 275 8.60 -27.82 10.66
CA GLU A 275 7.68 -28.20 11.72
C GLU A 275 7.31 -26.97 12.58
N GLU A 276 8.29 -26.12 12.92
CA GLU A 276 8.03 -24.87 13.65
C GLU A 276 7.14 -23.90 12.86
N LEU A 277 7.38 -23.79 11.55
CA LEU A 277 6.62 -22.89 10.69
C LEU A 277 5.19 -23.41 10.45
N ASP A 278 5.02 -24.72 10.31
CA ASP A 278 3.71 -25.36 10.22
C ASP A 278 2.94 -25.19 11.54
N GLU A 279 3.58 -25.31 12.70
CA GLU A 279 2.92 -25.09 14.00
C GLU A 279 2.34 -23.68 14.11
N ILE A 280 3.08 -22.64 13.69
CA ILE A 280 2.59 -21.24 13.68
C ILE A 280 1.33 -21.11 12.80
N VAL A 281 1.39 -21.72 11.61
CA VAL A 281 0.32 -21.65 10.61
C VAL A 281 -0.94 -22.39 11.10
N GLU A 282 -0.78 -23.60 11.62
CA GLU A 282 -1.86 -24.41 12.18
C GLU A 282 -2.49 -23.73 13.40
N TYR A 283 -1.70 -23.07 14.23
CA TYR A 283 -2.22 -22.34 15.38
C TYR A 283 -3.04 -21.12 14.97
N LEU A 284 -2.59 -20.34 13.99
CA LEU A 284 -3.39 -19.23 13.45
C LEU A 284 -4.69 -19.74 12.80
N GLU A 285 -4.63 -20.90 12.13
CA GLU A 285 -5.82 -21.56 11.57
C GLU A 285 -6.80 -22.00 12.67
N SER A 286 -6.30 -22.59 13.76
CA SER A 286 -7.11 -22.96 14.93
C SER A 286 -7.76 -21.75 15.63
N ASN A 287 -7.22 -20.54 15.41
CA ASN A 287 -7.74 -19.28 15.92
C ASN A 287 -8.55 -18.49 14.89
N GLY A 288 -8.93 -19.11 13.76
CA GLY A 288 -9.89 -18.56 12.80
C GLY A 288 -9.29 -17.92 11.54
N VAL A 289 -7.96 -17.88 11.39
CA VAL A 289 -7.33 -17.44 10.13
C VAL A 289 -7.44 -18.55 9.10
N ARG A 290 -8.33 -18.41 8.11
CA ARG A 290 -8.55 -19.47 7.13
C ARG A 290 -7.29 -19.83 6.33
N ARG A 291 -7.14 -21.13 6.01
CA ARG A 291 -6.00 -21.65 5.22
C ARG A 291 -5.79 -20.94 3.88
N ASP A 292 -6.88 -20.57 3.21
CA ASP A 292 -6.84 -19.87 1.92
C ASP A 292 -6.39 -18.40 2.04
N TRP A 293 -6.50 -17.82 3.23
CA TRP A 293 -6.05 -16.46 3.55
C TRP A 293 -4.57 -16.40 3.95
N MET A 294 -3.99 -17.52 4.42
CA MET A 294 -2.64 -17.57 4.97
C MET A 294 -1.59 -16.98 4.03
N GLY A 295 -1.69 -17.30 2.73
CA GLY A 295 -0.79 -16.76 1.72
C GLY A 295 -0.84 -15.24 1.59
N TYR A 296 -2.02 -14.64 1.75
CA TYR A 296 -2.19 -13.19 1.76
C TYR A 296 -1.63 -12.58 3.06
N VAL A 297 -1.92 -13.19 4.21
CA VAL A 297 -1.45 -12.75 5.53
C VAL A 297 0.07 -12.74 5.58
N VAL A 298 0.72 -13.85 5.27
CA VAL A 298 2.19 -13.99 5.25
C VAL A 298 2.82 -13.09 4.18
N GLY A 299 2.19 -12.96 3.01
CA GLY A 299 2.68 -12.05 1.96
C GLY A 299 2.71 -10.58 2.37
N ARG A 300 1.85 -10.15 3.30
CA ARG A 300 1.71 -8.76 3.78
C ARG A 300 2.30 -8.51 5.16
N CYS A 301 2.52 -9.56 5.95
CA CYS A 301 3.22 -9.54 7.22
C CYS A 301 4.24 -10.70 7.29
N PRO A 302 5.30 -10.70 6.46
CA PRO A 302 6.34 -11.73 6.49
C PRO A 302 7.04 -11.88 7.84
N GLU A 303 7.13 -10.79 8.59
CA GLU A 303 7.76 -10.71 9.91
C GLU A 303 7.14 -11.71 10.91
N LEU A 304 5.89 -12.12 10.69
CA LEU A 304 5.21 -13.16 11.47
C LEU A 304 5.98 -14.49 11.51
N LEU A 305 6.68 -14.86 10.42
CA LEU A 305 7.46 -16.10 10.34
C LEU A 305 8.78 -16.03 11.12
N SER A 306 9.18 -14.83 11.56
CA SER A 306 10.39 -14.65 12.37
C SER A 306 10.16 -14.91 13.87
N PHE A 307 8.91 -14.90 14.31
CA PHE A 307 8.54 -14.98 15.72
C PHE A 307 8.65 -16.39 16.29
N SER A 308 8.84 -16.49 17.61
CA SER A 308 8.67 -17.77 18.32
C SER A 308 7.19 -18.10 18.46
N MET A 309 6.90 -19.36 18.74
CA MET A 309 5.52 -19.81 18.93
C MET A 309 4.86 -19.12 20.13
N GLU A 310 5.62 -18.86 21.19
CA GLU A 310 5.18 -18.15 22.40
C GLU A 310 4.83 -16.70 22.10
N GLU A 311 5.60 -16.04 21.23
CA GLU A 311 5.31 -14.67 20.83
C GLU A 311 4.02 -14.59 19.99
N VAL A 312 3.83 -15.53 19.05
CA VAL A 312 2.58 -15.64 18.28
C VAL A 312 1.40 -15.89 19.21
N LYS A 313 1.49 -16.86 20.13
CA LYS A 313 0.47 -17.16 21.14
C LYS A 313 0.13 -15.93 21.97
N SER A 314 1.13 -15.21 22.48
CA SER A 314 0.93 -14.00 23.30
C SER A 314 0.22 -12.89 22.53
N ARG A 315 0.51 -12.73 21.23
CA ARG A 315 -0.15 -11.73 20.37
C ARG A 315 -1.59 -12.12 20.03
N VAL A 316 -1.86 -13.40 19.79
CA VAL A 316 -3.23 -13.90 19.59
C VAL A 316 -4.05 -13.71 20.87
N ASP A 317 -3.51 -14.16 22.00
CA ASP A 317 -4.14 -14.04 23.32
C ASP A 317 -4.45 -12.60 23.69
N PHE A 318 -3.60 -11.65 23.31
CA PHE A 318 -3.82 -10.24 23.55
C PHE A 318 -5.16 -9.76 22.98
N PHE A 319 -5.51 -10.15 21.75
CA PHE A 319 -6.79 -9.78 21.14
C PHE A 319 -7.96 -10.64 21.66
N LEU A 320 -7.75 -11.94 21.87
CA LEU A 320 -8.82 -12.81 22.37
C LEU A 320 -9.25 -12.45 23.80
N LYS A 321 -8.30 -12.07 24.67
CA LYS A 321 -8.58 -11.58 26.04
C LYS A 321 -9.38 -10.28 26.07
N MET A 322 -9.48 -9.56 24.94
CA MET A 322 -10.36 -8.39 24.81
C MET A 322 -11.79 -8.76 24.41
N GLY A 323 -12.18 -10.03 24.46
CA GLY A 323 -13.53 -10.50 24.12
C GLY A 323 -13.75 -10.72 22.63
N MET A 324 -12.69 -10.73 21.82
CA MET A 324 -12.77 -11.06 20.39
C MET A 324 -12.91 -12.57 20.22
N ASN A 325 -13.87 -13.01 19.41
CA ASN A 325 -13.97 -14.42 19.03
C ASN A 325 -12.98 -14.77 17.90
N GLN A 326 -12.75 -16.06 17.68
CA GLN A 326 -11.81 -16.55 16.68
C GLN A 326 -12.15 -16.11 15.24
N HIS A 327 -13.44 -16.05 14.89
CA HIS A 327 -13.87 -15.64 13.56
C HIS A 327 -13.55 -14.15 13.28
N ASP A 328 -13.84 -13.28 14.25
CA ASP A 328 -13.54 -11.87 14.19
C ASP A 328 -12.03 -11.63 14.18
N PHE A 329 -11.28 -12.39 14.97
CA PHE A 329 -9.82 -12.37 14.95
C PHE A 329 -9.28 -12.75 13.56
N GLY A 330 -9.75 -13.86 12.99
CA GLY A 330 -9.36 -14.30 11.65
C GLY A 330 -9.60 -13.24 10.58
N THR A 331 -10.78 -12.62 10.61
CA THR A 331 -11.16 -11.54 9.68
C THR A 331 -10.29 -10.30 9.89
N MET A 332 -10.03 -9.92 11.14
CA MET A 332 -9.16 -8.80 11.51
C MET A 332 -7.73 -8.98 10.98
N VAL A 333 -7.16 -10.18 11.14
CA VAL A 333 -5.82 -10.53 10.65
C VAL A 333 -5.79 -10.50 9.13
N PHE A 334 -6.84 -10.97 8.46
CA PHE A 334 -6.94 -10.87 7.00
C PHE A 334 -7.00 -9.41 6.53
N ASP A 335 -7.82 -8.58 7.17
CA ASP A 335 -7.99 -7.18 6.77
C ASP A 335 -6.75 -6.33 7.03
N TYR A 336 -5.99 -6.64 8.09
CA TYR A 336 -4.78 -5.90 8.45
C TYR A 336 -3.68 -6.79 9.06
N PRO A 337 -2.98 -7.61 8.24
CA PRO A 337 -1.99 -8.59 8.71
C PRO A 337 -0.88 -8.02 9.59
N LYS A 338 -0.51 -6.75 9.33
CA LYS A 338 0.52 -6.02 10.09
C LYS A 338 0.22 -5.92 11.58
N ILE A 339 -1.04 -6.08 11.99
CA ILE A 339 -1.44 -6.02 13.39
C ILE A 339 -0.71 -7.04 14.27
N LEU A 340 -0.33 -8.19 13.69
CA LEU A 340 0.40 -9.22 14.43
C LEU A 340 1.90 -8.95 14.46
N GLY A 341 2.51 -8.58 13.34
CA GLY A 341 3.98 -8.52 13.24
C GLY A 341 4.62 -7.16 13.49
N PHE A 342 3.89 -6.07 13.31
CA PHE A 342 4.53 -4.76 13.16
C PHE A 342 4.63 -3.97 14.47
N PHE A 343 3.69 -4.16 15.40
CA PHE A 343 3.60 -3.36 16.61
C PHE A 343 4.21 -4.10 17.81
N SER A 344 4.93 -3.37 18.65
CA SER A 344 5.35 -3.85 19.97
C SER A 344 4.15 -3.91 20.93
N PHE A 345 4.23 -4.73 21.98
CA PHE A 345 3.20 -4.80 23.01
C PHE A 345 2.94 -3.43 23.67
N GLN A 346 3.99 -2.65 23.91
CA GLN A 346 3.87 -1.31 24.48
C GLN A 346 3.07 -0.35 23.57
N GLU A 347 3.29 -0.39 22.26
CA GLU A 347 2.53 0.43 21.31
C GLU A 347 1.06 0.00 21.27
N MET A 348 0.80 -1.31 21.30
CA MET A 348 -0.56 -1.84 21.32
C MET A 348 -1.30 -1.43 22.60
N GLU A 349 -0.66 -1.56 23.77
CA GLU A 349 -1.22 -1.14 25.06
C GLU A 349 -1.46 0.37 25.14
N LYS A 350 -0.53 1.19 24.62
CA LYS A 350 -0.70 2.64 24.56
C LYS A 350 -1.92 3.03 23.73
N MET A 351 -2.12 2.38 22.57
CA MET A 351 -3.29 2.61 21.73
C MET A 351 -4.59 2.22 22.41
N ILE A 352 -4.64 1.05 23.06
CA ILE A 352 -5.82 0.60 23.80
C ILE A 352 -6.12 1.52 24.97
N SER A 353 -5.09 1.96 25.71
CA SER A 353 -5.25 2.88 26.83
C SER A 353 -5.86 4.20 26.37
N TYR A 354 -5.37 4.74 25.26
CA TYR A 354 -5.93 5.96 24.67
C TYR A 354 -7.38 5.77 24.19
N LEU A 355 -7.72 4.61 23.63
CA LEU A 355 -9.11 4.27 23.28
C LEU A 355 -10.01 4.19 24.53
N LYS A 356 -9.51 3.59 25.62
CA LYS A 356 -10.21 3.53 26.91
C LYS A 356 -10.43 4.91 27.52
N GLU A 357 -9.55 5.87 27.26
CA GLU A 357 -9.76 7.27 27.69
C GLU A 357 -11.06 7.86 27.15
N PHE A 358 -11.61 7.40 26.01
CA PHE A 358 -12.94 7.80 25.50
C PHE A 358 -14.12 7.18 26.27
N GLY A 359 -13.87 6.38 27.32
CA GLY A 359 -14.89 5.67 28.08
C GLY A 359 -15.37 4.39 27.41
N LEU A 360 -14.52 3.74 26.63
CA LEU A 360 -14.77 2.41 26.04
C LEU A 360 -14.40 1.31 27.03
N SER A 361 -15.22 0.26 27.11
CA SER A 361 -14.83 -0.97 27.82
C SER A 361 -13.74 -1.72 27.04
N THR A 362 -13.05 -2.67 27.68
CA THR A 362 -12.08 -3.52 26.97
C THR A 362 -12.73 -4.29 25.81
N GLU A 363 -13.96 -4.77 26.03
CA GLU A 363 -14.75 -5.50 25.02
C GLU A 363 -15.18 -4.60 23.85
N ASP A 364 -15.54 -3.35 24.16
CA ASP A 364 -15.86 -2.34 23.13
C ASP A 364 -14.66 -2.08 22.22
N VAL A 365 -13.46 -1.95 22.80
CA VAL A 365 -12.23 -1.80 22.04
C VAL A 365 -11.95 -3.05 21.21
N GLY A 366 -12.16 -4.25 21.76
CA GLY A 366 -12.05 -5.51 21.04
C GLY A 366 -12.93 -5.53 19.79
N ARG A 367 -14.23 -5.23 19.94
CA ARG A 367 -15.19 -5.14 18.81
C ARG A 367 -14.79 -4.07 17.80
N LEU A 368 -14.32 -2.92 18.27
CA LEU A 368 -13.89 -1.82 17.41
C LEU A 368 -12.67 -2.20 16.56
N LEU A 369 -11.68 -2.88 17.15
CA LEU A 369 -10.49 -3.34 16.46
C LEU A 369 -10.76 -4.50 15.51
N ALA A 370 -11.67 -5.41 15.88
CA ALA A 370 -12.16 -6.44 14.95
C ALA A 370 -12.77 -5.80 13.69
N PHE A 371 -13.61 -4.78 13.87
CA PHE A 371 -14.26 -4.08 12.75
C PHE A 371 -13.31 -3.17 11.95
N LYS A 372 -12.37 -2.50 12.63
CA LYS A 372 -11.42 -1.58 11.98
C LYS A 372 -10.02 -1.67 12.57
N PRO A 373 -9.23 -2.71 12.23
CA PRO A 373 -7.90 -2.91 12.82
C PRO A 373 -6.86 -1.85 12.43
N HIS A 374 -7.13 -1.10 11.36
CA HIS A 374 -6.29 0.01 10.90
C HIS A 374 -6.14 1.13 11.93
N LEU A 375 -7.04 1.20 12.93
CA LEU A 375 -6.91 2.12 14.05
C LEU A 375 -5.58 1.93 14.79
N MET A 376 -5.09 0.69 14.93
CA MET A 376 -3.80 0.39 15.56
C MET A 376 -2.61 1.00 14.84
N GLY A 377 -2.71 1.19 13.52
CA GLY A 377 -1.65 1.80 12.72
C GLY A 377 -1.66 3.32 12.68
N CYS A 378 -2.60 3.97 13.38
CA CYS A 378 -2.70 5.43 13.37
C CYS A 378 -1.84 6.05 14.47
N SER A 379 -1.10 7.11 14.16
CA SER A 379 -0.34 7.86 15.17
C SER A 379 -1.27 8.63 16.11
N ILE A 380 -1.15 8.38 17.41
CA ILE A 380 -1.92 9.11 18.43
C ILE A 380 -1.56 10.60 18.41
N GLU A 381 -0.26 10.91 18.37
CA GLU A 381 0.24 12.29 18.45
C GLU A 381 -0.05 13.10 17.20
N GLU A 382 0.16 12.52 16.02
CA GLU A 382 0.08 13.26 14.75
C GLU A 382 -1.33 13.26 14.15
N ARG A 383 -2.16 12.27 14.49
CA ARG A 383 -3.48 12.10 13.86
C ARG A 383 -4.61 12.25 14.86
N TRP A 384 -4.59 11.52 15.97
CA TRP A 384 -5.75 11.49 16.87
C TRP A 384 -5.84 12.72 17.75
N LYS A 385 -4.76 13.15 18.40
CA LYS A 385 -4.77 14.36 19.26
C LYS A 385 -5.21 15.63 18.49
N PRO A 386 -4.70 15.91 17.28
CA PRO A 386 -5.19 17.05 16.50
C PRO A 386 -6.68 16.93 16.13
N LEU A 387 -7.13 15.72 15.75
CA LEU A 387 -8.55 15.47 15.43
C LEU A 387 -9.45 15.69 16.66
N VAL A 388 -9.07 15.16 17.81
CA VAL A 388 -9.78 15.32 19.09
C VAL A 388 -9.86 16.79 19.49
N LYS A 389 -8.74 17.53 19.41
CA LYS A 389 -8.71 18.97 19.66
C LYS A 389 -9.65 19.72 18.70
N TYR A 390 -9.67 19.34 17.44
CA TYR A 390 -10.56 19.94 16.44
C TYR A 390 -12.04 19.63 16.73
N PHE A 391 -12.36 18.41 17.16
CA PHE A 391 -13.72 18.06 17.58
C PHE A 391 -14.16 18.83 18.82
N TYR A 392 -13.29 19.05 19.81
CA TYR A 392 -13.61 19.94 20.93
C TYR A 392 -13.85 21.39 20.48
N TYR A 393 -13.07 21.90 19.52
CA TYR A 393 -13.30 23.24 18.94
C TYR A 393 -14.67 23.36 18.23
N LEU A 394 -15.23 22.24 17.75
CA LEU A 394 -16.56 22.17 17.18
C LEU A 394 -17.67 21.88 18.20
N GLY A 395 -17.35 21.90 19.50
CA GLY A 395 -18.33 21.63 20.57
C GLY A 395 -18.71 20.16 20.74
N ILE A 396 -17.98 19.23 20.11
CA ILE A 396 -18.28 17.81 20.21
C ILE A 396 -17.81 17.29 21.57
N SER A 397 -18.74 16.78 22.38
CA SER A 397 -18.41 16.15 23.67
C SER A 397 -17.68 14.83 23.48
N LYS A 398 -17.07 14.34 24.56
CA LYS A 398 -16.40 13.04 24.61
C LYS A 398 -17.33 11.88 24.19
N GLU A 399 -18.59 11.93 24.61
CA GLU A 399 -19.64 10.96 24.25
C GLU A 399 -19.96 11.05 22.75
N GLY A 400 -20.00 12.26 22.20
CA GLY A 400 -20.13 12.48 20.76
C GLY A 400 -18.96 11.86 19.97
N MET A 401 -17.72 12.04 20.45
CA MET A 401 -16.53 11.43 19.86
C MET A 401 -16.55 9.89 19.94
N LYS A 402 -16.99 9.34 21.08
CA LYS A 402 -17.22 7.90 21.28
C LYS A 402 -18.24 7.37 20.27
N ARG A 403 -19.38 8.07 20.08
CA ARG A 403 -20.39 7.71 19.07
C ARG A 403 -19.82 7.73 17.66
N ILE A 404 -19.07 8.76 17.30
CA ILE A 404 -18.41 8.87 15.98
C ILE A 404 -17.48 7.68 15.75
N LEU A 405 -16.71 7.29 16.77
CA LEU A 405 -15.76 6.19 16.71
C LEU A 405 -16.45 4.83 16.46
N PHE A 406 -17.61 4.57 17.06
CA PHE A 406 -18.39 3.35 16.80
C PHE A 406 -19.09 3.38 15.44
N VAL A 407 -19.76 4.48 15.11
CA VAL A 407 -20.56 4.57 13.88
C VAL A 407 -19.67 4.64 12.64
N LYS A 408 -18.52 5.31 12.72
CA LYS A 408 -17.63 5.54 11.59
C LYS A 408 -16.15 5.64 11.99
N PRO A 409 -15.54 4.53 12.47
CA PRO A 409 -14.16 4.53 12.96
C PRO A 409 -13.12 4.98 11.93
N ILE A 410 -13.40 4.78 10.65
CA ILE A 410 -12.52 5.23 9.54
C ILE A 410 -12.22 6.74 9.58
N LEU A 411 -13.05 7.56 10.24
CA LEU A 411 -12.76 8.99 10.41
C LEU A 411 -11.50 9.25 11.23
N TYR A 412 -11.16 8.39 12.19
CA TYR A 412 -9.92 8.48 12.97
C TYR A 412 -8.69 8.00 12.18
N CYS A 413 -8.90 7.28 11.07
CA CYS A 413 -7.86 6.96 10.10
C CYS A 413 -7.73 8.01 8.98
N THR A 414 -8.62 9.00 8.94
CA THR A 414 -8.70 9.99 7.86
C THR A 414 -7.84 11.21 8.19
N ASP A 415 -7.35 11.89 7.15
CA ASP A 415 -6.54 13.10 7.30
C ASP A 415 -7.40 14.32 7.62
N LEU A 416 -7.11 14.97 8.75
CA LEU A 416 -7.85 16.13 9.24
C LEU A 416 -7.81 17.28 8.23
N GLU A 417 -6.61 17.73 7.86
CA GLU A 417 -6.41 18.93 7.04
C GLU A 417 -6.85 18.74 5.59
N LYS A 418 -6.60 17.57 5.01
CA LYS A 418 -6.92 17.32 3.59
C LYS A 418 -8.39 16.95 3.39
N THR A 419 -9.05 16.38 4.38
CA THR A 419 -10.36 15.74 4.18
C THR A 419 -11.46 16.31 5.07
N ILE A 420 -11.22 16.51 6.36
CA ILE A 420 -12.26 16.92 7.32
C ILE A 420 -12.39 18.44 7.35
N ALA A 421 -11.28 19.17 7.54
CA ALA A 421 -11.27 20.63 7.64
C ALA A 421 -11.90 21.34 6.43
N PRO A 422 -11.65 20.93 5.15
CA PRO A 422 -12.28 21.58 4.00
C PRO A 422 -13.80 21.43 3.97
N LYS A 423 -14.34 20.33 4.51
CA LYS A 423 -15.79 20.14 4.61
C LYS A 423 -16.39 21.02 5.69
N VAL A 424 -15.73 21.12 6.85
CA VAL A 424 -16.16 21.99 7.93
C VAL A 424 -16.13 23.46 7.50
N ARG A 425 -15.06 23.90 6.84
CA ARG A 425 -14.98 25.25 6.24
C ARG A 425 -16.13 25.52 5.28
N PHE A 426 -16.45 24.57 4.41
CA PHE A 426 -17.60 24.70 3.52
C PHE A 426 -18.94 24.89 4.27
N PHE A 427 -19.14 24.23 5.42
CA PHE A 427 -20.33 24.45 6.26
C PHE A 427 -20.30 25.81 6.97
N GLN A 428 -19.12 26.26 7.43
CA GLN A 428 -18.93 27.59 8.00
C GLN A 428 -19.22 28.69 6.97
N ASP A 429 -18.78 28.53 5.72
CA ASP A 429 -19.04 29.46 4.61
C ASP A 429 -20.54 29.58 4.29
N MET A 430 -21.35 28.58 4.67
CA MET A 430 -22.82 28.62 4.57
C MET A 430 -23.50 29.23 5.81
N GLY A 431 -22.72 29.79 6.75
CA GLY A 431 -23.23 30.43 7.96
C GLY A 431 -23.65 29.47 9.07
N ILE A 432 -23.23 28.20 9.03
CA ILE A 432 -23.55 27.24 10.09
C ILE A 432 -22.55 27.42 11.23
N PRO A 433 -23.00 27.65 12.48
CA PRO A 433 -22.10 27.82 13.62
C PRO A 433 -21.40 26.50 13.98
N ASN A 434 -20.20 26.60 14.58
CA ASN A 434 -19.36 25.45 14.90
C ASN A 434 -20.08 24.38 15.74
N GLU A 435 -20.82 24.79 16.77
CA GLU A 435 -21.61 23.90 17.63
C GLU A 435 -22.64 23.09 16.83
N ALA A 436 -23.32 23.74 15.88
CA ALA A 436 -24.27 23.05 15.00
C ALA A 436 -23.56 22.08 14.05
N ILE A 437 -22.38 22.44 13.53
CA ILE A 437 -21.55 21.54 12.73
C ILE A 437 -21.11 20.33 13.57
N GLY A 438 -20.70 20.53 14.82
CA GLY A 438 -20.39 19.45 15.75
C GLY A 438 -21.55 18.48 15.91
N ASN A 439 -22.74 19.00 16.21
CA ASN A 439 -23.98 18.22 16.30
C ASN A 439 -24.32 17.47 15.00
N MET A 440 -24.13 18.10 13.84
CA MET A 440 -24.31 17.45 12.53
C MET A 440 -23.38 16.26 12.36
N ILE A 441 -22.10 16.40 12.71
CA ILE A 441 -21.09 15.34 12.60
C ILE A 441 -21.43 14.19 13.53
N VAL A 442 -21.85 14.46 14.77
CA VAL A 442 -22.26 13.43 15.74
C VAL A 442 -23.52 12.69 15.26
N LYS A 443 -24.51 13.41 14.74
CA LYS A 443 -25.78 12.84 14.23
C LYS A 443 -25.56 12.01 12.96
N PHE A 444 -24.68 12.46 12.07
CA PHE A 444 -24.41 11.80 10.80
C PHE A 444 -22.90 11.80 10.45
N PRO A 445 -22.08 10.94 11.07
CA PRO A 445 -20.62 10.93 10.85
C PRO A 445 -20.20 10.67 9.40
N SER A 446 -21.02 9.91 8.65
CA SER A 446 -20.83 9.66 7.23
C SER A 446 -20.75 10.93 6.39
N LEU A 447 -21.25 12.07 6.89
CA LEU A 447 -21.07 13.40 6.32
C LEU A 447 -19.60 13.68 5.95
N LEU A 448 -18.66 13.29 6.81
CA LEU A 448 -17.24 13.55 6.62
C LEU A 448 -16.58 12.56 5.63
N THR A 449 -17.22 11.42 5.34
CA THR A 449 -16.76 10.47 4.32
C THR A 449 -17.29 10.77 2.91
N ASN A 450 -18.38 11.55 2.79
CA ASN A 450 -18.96 11.91 1.50
C ASN A 450 -18.03 12.87 0.73
N SER A 451 -18.01 12.76 -0.60
CA SER A 451 -17.23 13.68 -1.43
C SER A 451 -17.80 15.10 -1.37
N LEU A 452 -16.97 16.08 -1.01
CA LEU A 452 -17.37 17.49 -0.99
C LEU A 452 -17.88 17.95 -2.36
N TYR A 453 -17.13 17.63 -3.42
CA TYR A 453 -17.40 18.12 -4.77
C TYR A 453 -18.39 17.26 -5.55
N LYS A 454 -18.36 15.93 -5.37
CA LYS A 454 -19.23 15.01 -6.14
C LYS A 454 -20.57 14.74 -5.47
N LYS A 455 -20.72 15.05 -4.18
CA LYS A 455 -21.91 14.66 -3.40
C LYS A 455 -22.50 15.83 -2.63
N ILE A 456 -21.73 16.44 -1.71
CA ILE A 456 -22.25 17.49 -0.82
C ILE A 456 -22.66 18.74 -1.62
N ARG A 457 -21.74 19.32 -2.39
CA ARG A 457 -22.00 20.54 -3.19
C ARG A 457 -23.16 20.38 -4.18
N PRO A 458 -23.26 19.31 -4.99
CA PRO A 458 -24.40 19.11 -5.88
C PRO A 458 -25.75 19.08 -5.16
N VAL A 459 -25.83 18.46 -3.97
CA VAL A 459 -27.08 18.45 -3.19
C VAL A 459 -27.43 19.85 -2.70
N VAL A 460 -26.45 20.62 -2.20
CA VAL A 460 -26.67 22.02 -1.79
C VAL A 460 -27.17 22.86 -2.98
N ILE A 461 -26.54 22.72 -4.15
CA ILE A 461 -26.96 23.43 -5.37
C ILE A 461 -28.39 23.03 -5.76
N PHE A 462 -28.74 21.75 -5.69
CA PHE A 462 -30.10 21.28 -5.95
C PHE A 462 -31.13 21.93 -5.01
N LEU A 463 -30.82 22.02 -3.71
CA LEU A 463 -31.71 22.63 -2.72
C LEU A 463 -31.97 24.11 -3.02
N LEU A 464 -30.90 24.85 -3.35
CA LEU A 464 -30.97 26.28 -3.68
C LEU A 464 -31.67 26.56 -5.01
N SER A 465 -31.33 25.80 -6.06
CA SER A 465 -31.74 26.12 -7.44
C SER A 465 -33.05 25.47 -7.87
N ARG A 466 -33.32 24.23 -7.43
CA ARG A 466 -34.47 23.44 -7.92
C ARG A 466 -35.53 23.23 -6.84
N ALA A 467 -35.13 22.98 -5.60
CA ALA A 467 -36.06 22.73 -4.50
C ALA A 467 -36.60 24.03 -3.84
N GLY A 468 -36.10 25.20 -4.24
CA GLY A 468 -36.64 26.50 -3.82
C GLY A 468 -36.18 26.99 -2.45
N VAL A 469 -35.20 26.33 -1.82
CA VAL A 469 -34.69 26.74 -0.51
C VAL A 469 -33.92 28.05 -0.64
N SER A 470 -34.26 29.05 0.17
CA SER A 470 -33.59 30.34 0.13
C SER A 470 -32.15 30.27 0.68
N GLN A 471 -31.28 31.17 0.21
CA GLN A 471 -29.89 31.27 0.69
C GLN A 471 -29.82 31.55 2.20
N LYS A 472 -30.82 32.23 2.77
CA LYS A 472 -30.91 32.48 4.22
C LYS A 472 -31.21 31.20 5.01
N ASN A 473 -31.99 30.28 4.44
CA ASN A 473 -32.46 29.08 5.12
C ASN A 473 -31.58 27.85 4.88
N ILE A 474 -30.68 27.86 3.89
CA ILE A 474 -29.88 26.68 3.52
C ILE A 474 -29.03 26.13 4.68
N GLY A 475 -28.38 27.01 5.46
CA GLY A 475 -27.59 26.61 6.62
C GLY A 475 -28.46 25.91 7.68
N LYS A 476 -29.65 26.48 7.96
CA LYS A 476 -30.65 25.90 8.88
C LYS A 476 -31.10 24.51 8.41
N VAL A 477 -31.45 24.36 7.13
CA VAL A 477 -31.91 23.09 6.53
C VAL A 477 -30.87 21.98 6.71
N ILE A 478 -29.61 22.29 6.38
CA ILE A 478 -28.50 21.34 6.48
C ILE A 478 -28.19 20.99 7.95
N ALA A 479 -28.27 21.96 8.85
CA ALA A 479 -28.05 21.74 10.28
C ALA A 479 -29.12 20.82 10.91
N LEU A 480 -30.38 21.00 10.54
CA LEU A 480 -31.50 20.19 11.02
C LEU A 480 -31.45 18.75 10.47
N ASP A 481 -31.12 18.59 9.18
CA ASP A 481 -31.00 17.29 8.50
C ASP A 481 -29.72 17.14 7.67
N PRO A 482 -28.57 16.84 8.31
CA PRO A 482 -27.32 16.61 7.61
C PRO A 482 -27.36 15.38 6.69
N ALA A 483 -28.30 14.45 6.91
CA ALA A 483 -28.40 13.23 6.12
C ALA A 483 -28.95 13.49 4.71
N LEU A 484 -29.59 14.64 4.44
CA LEU A 484 -29.94 15.08 3.09
C LEU A 484 -28.73 15.07 2.15
N LEU A 485 -27.56 15.46 2.66
CA LEU A 485 -26.32 15.51 1.90
C LEU A 485 -25.81 14.12 1.49
N GLY A 486 -26.34 13.05 2.09
CA GLY A 486 -26.12 11.66 1.69
C GLY A 486 -27.07 11.16 0.59
N CYS A 487 -28.21 11.83 0.37
CA CYS A 487 -29.25 11.37 -0.55
C CYS A 487 -28.86 11.52 -2.03
N SER A 488 -29.39 10.64 -2.87
CA SER A 488 -29.25 10.73 -4.32
C SER A 488 -30.23 11.77 -4.87
N ILE A 489 -29.74 12.68 -5.71
CA ILE A 489 -30.58 13.71 -6.34
C ILE A 489 -31.61 13.05 -7.25
N GLY A 490 -31.17 12.24 -8.21
CA GLY A 490 -32.06 11.70 -9.25
C GLY A 490 -33.06 10.66 -8.75
N THR A 491 -32.69 9.85 -7.73
CA THR A 491 -33.55 8.75 -7.28
C THR A 491 -34.36 9.04 -6.03
N LYS A 492 -33.97 10.04 -5.21
CA LYS A 492 -34.68 10.36 -3.96
C LYS A 492 -35.15 11.80 -3.91
N LEU A 493 -34.26 12.78 -4.04
CA LEU A 493 -34.60 14.19 -3.80
C LEU A 493 -35.49 14.79 -4.91
N GLU A 494 -35.14 14.57 -6.17
CA GLU A 494 -35.87 15.12 -7.31
C GLU A 494 -37.26 14.49 -7.47
N PRO A 495 -37.47 13.17 -7.36
CA PRO A 495 -38.81 12.58 -7.36
C PRO A 495 -39.71 13.11 -6.23
N ASN A 496 -39.18 13.26 -5.01
CA ASN A 496 -39.93 13.84 -3.90
C ASN A 496 -40.33 15.29 -4.15
N MET A 497 -39.38 16.12 -4.62
CA MET A 497 -39.67 17.50 -5.01
C MET A 497 -40.75 17.56 -6.10
N ARG A 498 -40.63 16.74 -7.17
CA ARG A 498 -41.63 16.69 -8.26
C ARG A 498 -43.01 16.26 -7.74
N TYR A 499 -43.06 15.34 -6.78
CA TYR A 499 -44.32 14.94 -6.16
C TYR A 499 -45.02 16.14 -5.51
N TYR A 500 -44.34 16.91 -4.65
CA TYR A 500 -44.94 18.08 -4.02
C TYR A 500 -45.38 19.15 -5.02
N VAL A 501 -44.57 19.40 -6.07
CA VAL A 501 -44.96 20.31 -7.16
C VAL A 501 -46.21 19.80 -7.90
N SER A 502 -46.33 18.49 -8.11
CA SER A 502 -47.52 17.89 -8.74
C SER A 502 -48.81 18.04 -7.91
N LEU A 503 -48.69 18.32 -6.61
CA LEU A 503 -49.84 18.63 -5.74
C LEU A 503 -50.33 20.07 -5.91
N GLY A 504 -49.64 20.91 -6.70
CA GLY A 504 -49.93 22.32 -6.90
C GLY A 504 -49.16 23.27 -5.97
N ILE A 505 -48.19 22.76 -5.20
CA ILE A 505 -47.35 23.57 -4.31
C ILE A 505 -46.31 24.31 -5.16
N LYS A 506 -46.25 25.64 -5.05
CA LYS A 506 -45.26 26.45 -5.77
C LYS A 506 -43.86 26.21 -5.20
N ILE A 507 -42.83 26.28 -6.05
CA ILE A 507 -41.44 25.98 -5.65
C ILE A 507 -40.97 26.82 -4.45
N HIS A 508 -41.31 28.11 -4.39
CA HIS A 508 -40.93 28.94 -3.24
C HIS A 508 -41.64 28.51 -1.94
N GLN A 509 -42.92 28.09 -2.01
CA GLN A 509 -43.64 27.56 -0.85
C GLN A 509 -43.02 26.25 -0.40
N LEU A 510 -42.67 25.37 -1.34
CA LEU A 510 -41.96 24.13 -1.05
C LEU A 510 -40.60 24.40 -0.38
N GLY A 511 -39.88 25.43 -0.82
CA GLY A 511 -38.63 25.89 -0.20
C GLY A 511 -38.80 26.24 1.28
N GLU A 512 -39.85 26.99 1.63
CA GLU A 512 -40.17 27.32 3.02
C GLU A 512 -40.63 26.08 3.81
N MET A 513 -41.41 25.19 3.19
CA MET A 513 -41.78 23.90 3.81
C MET A 513 -40.56 23.04 4.14
N ILE A 514 -39.57 22.99 3.23
CA ILE A 514 -38.30 22.28 3.44
C ILE A 514 -37.48 22.97 4.54
N ALA A 515 -37.50 24.31 4.62
CA ALA A 515 -36.81 25.06 5.67
C ALA A 515 -37.40 24.84 7.08
N ASP A 516 -38.70 24.56 7.17
CA ASP A 516 -39.36 24.15 8.41
C ASP A 516 -39.14 22.66 8.72
N PHE A 517 -39.25 21.80 7.72
CA PHE A 517 -39.17 20.35 7.87
C PHE A 517 -38.36 19.67 6.74
N PRO A 518 -37.00 19.66 6.84
CA PRO A 518 -36.15 19.13 5.78
C PRO A 518 -36.37 17.65 5.43
N MET A 519 -36.88 16.87 6.40
CA MET A 519 -37.23 15.44 6.24
C MET A 519 -38.19 15.16 5.09
N LEU A 520 -38.99 16.15 4.67
CA LEU A 520 -39.94 16.04 3.55
C LEU A 520 -39.31 15.37 2.32
N LEU A 521 -38.07 15.72 1.98
CA LEU A 521 -37.40 15.19 0.79
C LEU A 521 -36.83 13.77 0.96
N ARG A 522 -36.84 13.22 2.19
CA ARG A 522 -36.34 11.87 2.49
C ARG A 522 -37.45 10.83 2.66
N TYR A 523 -38.70 11.25 2.80
CA TYR A 523 -39.81 10.30 2.85
C TYR A 523 -39.94 9.49 1.54
N ASN A 524 -40.60 8.34 1.66
CA ASN A 524 -41.06 7.60 0.50
C ASN A 524 -42.39 8.18 0.02
N VAL A 525 -42.44 8.62 -1.23
CA VAL A 525 -43.64 9.20 -1.87
C VAL A 525 -44.85 8.26 -1.77
N ASP A 526 -44.63 6.95 -1.81
CA ASP A 526 -45.73 5.98 -1.72
C ASP A 526 -46.39 5.94 -0.34
N ILE A 527 -45.66 6.32 0.72
CA ILE A 527 -46.20 6.51 2.08
C ILE A 527 -46.90 7.87 2.21
N LEU A 528 -46.40 8.90 1.51
CA LEU A 528 -47.00 10.24 1.54
C LEU A 528 -48.35 10.30 0.81
N ARG A 529 -48.50 9.54 -0.29
CA ARG A 529 -49.69 9.56 -1.15
C ARG A 529 -50.99 9.19 -0.41
N PRO A 530 -51.08 8.10 0.36
CA PRO A 530 -52.25 7.79 1.18
C PRO A 530 -52.59 8.91 2.17
N LYS A 531 -51.59 9.47 2.87
CA LYS A 531 -51.78 10.57 3.84
C LYS A 531 -52.38 11.80 3.17
N TYR A 532 -51.84 12.20 2.01
CA TYR A 532 -52.37 13.33 1.24
C TYR A 532 -53.79 13.07 0.72
N ARG A 533 -54.06 11.86 0.20
CA ARG A 533 -55.40 11.49 -0.27
C ARG A 533 -56.42 11.56 0.85
N TYR A 534 -56.09 11.07 2.04
CA TYR A 534 -56.96 11.14 3.21
C TYR A 534 -57.26 12.59 3.58
N LEU A 535 -56.23 13.45 3.65
CA LEU A 535 -56.39 14.88 3.95
C LEU A 535 -57.36 15.59 2.98
N ARG A 536 -57.22 15.32 1.67
CA ARG A 536 -58.01 16.01 0.64
C ARG A 536 -59.39 15.42 0.41
N ARG A 537 -59.52 14.08 0.43
CA ARG A 537 -60.76 13.38 0.05
C ARG A 537 -61.64 13.02 1.24
N THR A 538 -61.05 12.74 2.40
CA THR A 538 -61.78 12.29 3.59
C THR A 538 -61.91 13.39 4.62
N MET A 539 -60.84 14.11 4.94
CA MET A 539 -60.89 15.26 5.86
C MET A 539 -61.37 16.55 5.19
N ILE A 540 -61.42 16.57 3.85
CA ILE A 540 -61.87 17.72 3.03
C ILE A 540 -61.12 19.03 3.41
N ARG A 541 -59.81 18.93 3.68
CA ARG A 541 -58.97 20.08 4.08
C ARG A 541 -58.30 20.72 2.88
N PRO A 542 -58.13 22.06 2.84
CA PRO A 542 -57.42 22.73 1.76
C PRO A 542 -55.93 22.30 1.71
N LEU A 543 -55.30 22.47 0.54
CA LEU A 543 -53.85 22.25 0.40
C LEU A 543 -53.03 23.19 1.33
N GLN A 544 -53.59 24.36 1.63
CA GLN A 544 -52.96 25.38 2.46
C GLN A 544 -52.62 24.86 3.86
N ASP A 545 -53.49 24.07 4.49
CA ASP A 545 -53.23 23.43 5.79
C ASP A 545 -51.93 22.58 5.77
N LEU A 546 -51.64 21.93 4.65
CA LEU A 546 -50.43 21.14 4.50
C LEU A 546 -49.18 22.01 4.34
N ILE A 547 -49.31 23.14 3.67
CA ILE A 547 -48.20 24.10 3.48
C ILE A 547 -47.84 24.74 4.83
N GLU A 548 -48.84 25.07 5.65
CA GLU A 548 -48.66 25.64 6.99
C GLU A 548 -48.17 24.63 8.03
N PHE A 549 -48.45 23.34 7.82
CA PHE A 549 -47.99 22.27 8.70
C PHE A 549 -47.44 21.06 7.91
N PRO A 550 -46.23 21.17 7.32
CA PRO A 550 -45.65 20.10 6.51
C PRO A 550 -45.37 18.82 7.31
N ARG A 551 -45.19 18.98 8.64
CA ARG A 551 -45.02 17.88 9.59
C ARG A 551 -46.25 16.96 9.67
N PHE A 552 -47.39 17.33 9.09
CA PHE A 552 -48.52 16.40 8.86
C PHE A 552 -48.05 15.02 8.35
N PHE A 553 -47.07 14.99 7.44
CA PHE A 553 -46.57 13.75 6.87
C PHE A 553 -45.76 12.87 7.83
N SER A 554 -45.27 13.40 8.95
CA SER A 554 -44.53 12.59 9.94
C SER A 554 -45.43 11.74 10.82
N TYR A 555 -46.71 12.09 10.97
CA TYR A 555 -47.65 11.34 11.81
C TYR A 555 -48.17 10.09 11.09
N SER A 556 -48.41 9.02 11.85
CA SER A 556 -49.00 7.78 11.32
C SER A 556 -50.42 8.03 10.81
N LEU A 557 -50.73 7.48 9.62
CA LEU A 557 -52.06 7.61 9.05
C LEU A 557 -53.09 6.86 9.90
N GLU A 558 -52.79 5.60 10.22
CA GLU A 558 -53.70 4.67 10.88
C GLU A 558 -53.76 4.90 12.39
N ARG A 559 -52.62 5.17 13.03
CA ARG A 559 -52.55 5.28 14.50
C ARG A 559 -52.87 6.69 15.02
N ARG A 560 -52.65 7.73 14.22
CA ARG A 560 -52.75 9.13 14.70
C ARG A 560 -53.76 9.98 13.92
N ILE A 561 -53.62 10.04 12.59
CA ILE A 561 -54.41 10.97 11.77
C ILE A 561 -55.88 10.52 11.70
N ILE A 562 -56.13 9.26 11.35
CA ILE A 562 -57.50 8.71 11.22
C ILE A 562 -58.27 8.75 12.55
N PRO A 563 -57.73 8.25 13.69
CA PRO A 563 -58.48 8.20 14.94
C PRO A 563 -58.85 9.59 15.45
N ARG A 564 -57.89 10.53 15.43
CA ARG A 564 -58.15 11.91 15.88
C ARG A 564 -59.14 12.63 14.97
N HIS A 565 -59.11 12.36 13.66
CA HIS A 565 -60.09 12.93 12.74
C HIS A 565 -61.49 12.39 13.04
N ALA A 566 -61.63 11.09 13.31
CA ALA A 566 -62.91 10.47 13.68
C ALA A 566 -63.50 11.09 14.94
N ILE A 567 -62.69 11.27 16.00
CA ILE A 567 -63.11 11.92 17.25
C ILE A 567 -63.58 13.36 16.99
N MET A 568 -62.87 14.12 16.14
CA MET A 568 -63.28 15.48 15.79
C MET A 568 -64.62 15.52 15.06
N VAL A 569 -64.85 14.59 14.13
CA VAL A 569 -66.11 14.49 13.38
C VAL A 569 -67.27 14.11 14.30
N GLU A 570 -67.08 13.12 15.18
CA GLU A 570 -68.09 12.67 16.15
C GLU A 570 -68.52 13.79 17.09
N ASN A 571 -67.56 14.57 17.58
CA ASN A 571 -67.80 15.69 18.50
C ASN A 571 -68.16 17.01 17.80
N ARG A 572 -68.20 17.02 16.45
CA ARG A 572 -68.46 18.21 15.61
C ARG A 572 -67.53 19.39 15.94
N VAL A 573 -66.27 19.10 16.22
CA VAL A 573 -65.24 20.10 16.51
C VAL A 573 -64.24 20.18 15.36
N ASN A 574 -63.65 21.35 15.17
CA ASN A 574 -62.66 21.56 14.12
C ASN A 574 -61.44 22.31 14.65
N PHE A 575 -60.25 21.85 14.29
CA PHE A 575 -58.96 22.40 14.70
C PHE A 575 -58.02 22.53 13.49
N LYS A 576 -57.04 23.44 13.57
CA LYS A 576 -55.89 23.43 12.67
C LYS A 576 -55.10 22.12 12.85
N LEU A 577 -54.48 21.61 11.78
CA LEU A 577 -53.75 20.33 11.81
C LEU A 577 -52.67 20.27 12.89
N ARG A 578 -51.99 21.41 13.13
CA ARG A 578 -50.98 21.54 14.19
C ARG A 578 -51.58 21.23 15.58
N TYR A 579 -52.74 21.79 15.90
CA TYR A 579 -53.39 21.57 17.20
C TYR A 579 -53.98 20.17 17.31
N MET A 580 -54.45 19.60 16.19
CA MET A 580 -54.97 18.24 16.13
C MET A 580 -53.86 17.20 16.33
N LEU A 581 -52.68 17.36 15.74
CA LEU A 581 -51.69 16.27 15.63
C LEU A 581 -50.47 16.42 16.54
N ALA A 582 -50.06 17.65 16.85
CA ALA A 582 -48.80 17.89 17.57
C ALA A 582 -48.86 17.71 19.09
N CYS A 583 -50.07 17.71 19.68
CA CYS A 583 -50.24 17.54 21.12
C CYS A 583 -50.37 16.07 21.54
N THR A 584 -50.21 15.79 22.84
CA THR A 584 -50.44 14.45 23.44
C THR A 584 -51.90 14.03 23.33
N ASP A 585 -52.23 12.79 23.66
CA ASP A 585 -53.60 12.29 23.58
C ASP A 585 -54.50 12.94 24.64
N GLU A 586 -53.99 13.13 25.87
CA GLU A 586 -54.72 13.79 26.95
C GLU A 586 -55.03 15.25 26.62
N GLU A 587 -54.05 15.96 26.06
CA GLU A 587 -54.20 17.36 25.67
C GLU A 587 -55.16 17.52 24.48
N PHE A 588 -55.13 16.57 23.54
CA PHE A 588 -56.08 16.52 22.44
C PHE A 588 -57.51 16.32 22.96
N GLU A 589 -57.73 15.33 23.82
CA GLU A 589 -59.04 15.05 24.41
C GLU A 589 -59.55 16.22 25.26
N ARG A 590 -58.68 16.86 26.04
CA ARG A 590 -59.02 18.05 26.82
C ARG A 590 -59.55 19.17 25.92
N ARG A 591 -58.87 19.47 24.81
CA ARG A 591 -59.32 20.49 23.84
C ARG A 591 -60.65 20.14 23.18
N VAL A 592 -60.88 18.86 22.89
CA VAL A 592 -62.17 18.40 22.37
C VAL A 592 -63.27 18.66 23.41
N ARG A 593 -63.07 18.25 24.67
CA ARG A 593 -64.03 18.48 25.76
C ARG A 593 -64.33 19.96 25.94
N GLU A 594 -63.32 20.81 26.02
CA GLU A 594 -63.50 22.26 26.21
C GLU A 594 -64.30 22.91 25.08
N LYS A 595 -64.10 22.48 23.83
CA LYS A 595 -64.89 22.97 22.70
C LYS A 595 -66.33 22.45 22.73
N VAL A 596 -66.55 21.21 23.16
CA VAL A 596 -67.89 20.64 23.31
C VAL A 596 -68.65 21.36 24.43
N GLU A 597 -68.06 21.49 25.61
CA GLU A 597 -68.65 22.21 26.75
C GLU A 597 -68.88 23.69 26.43
N GLY A 598 -67.94 24.34 25.74
CA GLY A 598 -68.12 25.74 25.32
C GLY A 598 -69.30 25.91 24.37
N ARG A 599 -69.49 24.96 23.44
CA ARG A 599 -70.67 24.95 22.56
C ARG A 599 -71.95 24.71 23.35
N GLU A 600 -71.95 23.77 24.29
CA GLU A 600 -73.12 23.49 25.14
C GLU A 600 -73.52 24.69 26.01
N ARG A 601 -72.55 25.42 26.57
CA ARG A 601 -72.79 26.66 27.32
C ARG A 601 -73.40 27.76 26.45
N PHE A 602 -72.88 27.93 25.23
CA PHE A 602 -73.42 28.88 24.26
C PHE A 602 -74.86 28.51 23.84
N GLU A 603 -75.12 27.24 23.54
CA GLU A 603 -76.45 26.73 23.19
C GLU A 603 -77.46 26.85 24.36
N ALA A 604 -76.98 26.77 25.61
CA ALA A 604 -77.79 26.96 26.82
C ALA A 604 -78.06 28.43 27.18
N GLY A 605 -77.52 29.41 26.42
CA GLY A 605 -77.74 30.84 26.64
C GLY A 605 -77.08 31.39 27.92
N LEU A 606 -76.02 30.73 28.40
CA LEU A 606 -75.31 31.10 29.64
C LEU A 606 -74.15 32.08 29.43
N ASP A 607 -73.92 32.53 28.19
CA ASP A 607 -72.87 33.49 27.88
C ASP A 607 -73.38 34.93 28.10
N SER A 608 -72.98 35.52 29.23
CA SER A 608 -73.14 36.97 29.49
C SER A 608 -72.23 37.80 28.58
N GLU A 609 -72.70 38.99 28.19
CA GLU A 609 -72.16 39.88 27.14
C GLU A 609 -70.70 40.36 27.29
N ASP A 610 -69.92 39.87 28.26
CA ASP A 610 -68.49 40.21 28.46
C ASP A 610 -67.50 39.12 28.02
N SER A 611 -67.96 38.06 27.35
CA SER A 611 -67.06 37.03 26.81
C SER A 611 -66.60 37.43 25.41
N GLN A 612 -65.47 38.16 25.32
CA GLN A 612 -64.78 38.37 24.04
C GLN A 612 -64.63 37.02 23.32
N PRO A 613 -64.84 36.96 21.98
CA PRO A 613 -64.52 35.75 21.23
C PRO A 613 -63.06 35.44 21.52
N LEU A 614 -62.77 34.21 21.95
CA LEU A 614 -61.40 33.66 21.94
C LEU A 614 -60.99 33.55 20.46
N ASP A 615 -60.67 34.70 19.88
CA ASP A 615 -59.97 34.85 18.63
C ASP A 615 -58.67 34.05 18.75
N GLU A 616 -58.28 33.40 17.67
CA GLU A 616 -57.11 32.50 17.60
C GLU A 616 -55.78 33.28 17.67
N THR A 617 -55.63 34.20 18.62
CA THR A 617 -54.38 34.85 18.99
C THR A 617 -53.96 34.40 20.39
N ILE A 618 -53.68 33.11 20.53
CA ILE A 618 -52.78 32.65 21.60
C ILE A 618 -51.37 32.70 21.01
N SER A 619 -50.55 33.57 21.59
CA SER A 619 -49.17 33.85 21.24
C SER A 619 -48.34 32.59 20.92
N ASP A 620 -47.53 32.68 19.87
CA ASP A 620 -46.49 31.73 19.43
C ASP A 620 -45.35 31.58 20.46
N VAL A 621 -45.65 31.20 21.70
CA VAL A 621 -44.65 30.96 22.74
C VAL A 621 -44.79 29.54 23.28
N GLU A 622 -43.82 28.73 22.86
CA GLU A 622 -43.32 27.51 23.48
C GLU A 622 -44.32 26.38 23.75
N ILE A 623 -44.74 25.70 22.67
CA ILE A 623 -44.85 24.24 22.75
C ILE A 623 -43.41 23.71 22.75
N GLY A 624 -42.87 23.54 23.96
CA GLY A 624 -41.57 22.90 24.17
C GLY A 624 -41.55 21.54 23.45
N PHE A 625 -40.69 21.43 22.44
CA PHE A 625 -40.50 20.19 21.70
C PHE A 625 -39.76 19.20 22.59
N SER A 626 -40.50 18.38 23.34
CA SER A 626 -39.93 17.19 23.94
C SER A 626 -39.57 16.21 22.82
N ASP A 627 -38.30 15.88 22.75
CA ASP A 627 -37.74 14.82 21.91
C ASP A 627 -38.22 13.47 22.48
N SER A 628 -39.51 13.19 22.29
CA SER A 628 -40.18 11.96 22.70
C SER A 628 -41.03 11.44 21.56
N SER A 629 -40.47 11.36 20.35
CA SER A 629 -40.96 10.43 19.34
C SER A 629 -40.24 9.09 19.51
N GLY A 630 -40.58 8.40 20.60
CA GLY A 630 -40.39 6.97 20.76
C GLY A 630 -41.51 6.18 20.10
N GLU A 631 -42.03 6.66 18.96
CA GLU A 631 -42.92 5.88 18.11
C GLU A 631 -42.13 5.42 16.89
N GLU A 632 -42.18 4.10 16.67
CA GLU A 632 -41.55 3.36 15.59
C GLU A 632 -41.46 4.19 14.31
N VAL A 633 -40.24 4.54 13.93
CA VAL A 633 -39.92 4.89 12.56
C VAL A 633 -40.19 3.61 11.76
N GLU A 634 -41.39 3.50 11.17
CA GLU A 634 -41.61 2.58 10.05
C GLU A 634 -40.46 2.84 9.06
N GLU A 635 -39.63 1.81 8.85
CA GLU A 635 -38.40 1.88 8.07
C GLU A 635 -38.63 2.59 6.73
N ALA A 636 -37.79 3.61 6.46
CA ALA A 636 -37.87 4.53 5.32
C ALA A 636 -36.74 4.35 4.30
#